data_AF-A0A6A3D0I5-F1
#
_entry.id   AF-A0A6A3D0I5-F1
#
_cell.length_a   1.000
_cell.length_b   1.000
_cell.length_c   1.000
_cell.angle_alpha   90.00
_cell.angle_beta   90.00
_cell.angle_gamma   90.00
#
_symmetry.space_group_name_H-M   'P 1'
#
loop_
_entity.id
_entity.type
_entity.pdbx_description
1 polymer ?
#
loop_
_entity_poly.entity_id
_entity_poly.type
_entity_poly.pdbx_seq_one_letter_code
_entity_poly.pdbx_strand_id
1 'polypeptide(L)'
;MPLLCSSSCPQRMITFKRIIKSKSTEQFSGVPYVMTLLNCLLSAWYGLSFVSKNNILVSTINGTGAAIESIYVIIFIIYAPKKQKAKILGLFTFVLTVFSAVAFISLFVLHGNGRKLFCGLAATIFSIIMYASPLSIMRLVIKTKSVEFMPFFLSLFVFLCGTSWFIYGLLGGDAFIAIPNGFGCGLGTMQLILYFIYRNNKGSSSPEMKKSPGNGSIEINGADKPHQEKQANGKVPQDEQV
;
A
#
# COMPACT_ATOMS: atom_id res chain seq x y z
N MET A 1 5.19 -12.94 -0.52
CA MET A 1 4.13 -13.73 -1.18
C MET A 1 2.70 -13.23 -0.96
N PRO A 2 2.22 -12.98 0.28
CA PRO A 2 0.85 -12.45 0.49
C PRO A 2 0.64 -11.07 -0.18
N LEU A 3 1.73 -10.30 -0.29
CA LEU A 3 1.75 -9.02 -1.01
C LEU A 3 1.63 -9.15 -2.53
N LEU A 4 1.95 -10.32 -3.12
CA LEU A 4 1.72 -10.59 -4.54
C LEU A 4 0.25 -10.88 -4.81
N CYS A 5 -0.42 -11.60 -3.90
CA CYS A 5 -1.88 -11.75 -3.96
C CYS A 5 -2.58 -10.38 -3.84
N SER A 6 -2.04 -9.48 -3.01
CA SER A 6 -2.45 -8.07 -2.98
C SER A 6 -2.07 -7.27 -4.25
N SER A 7 -1.00 -7.67 -4.96
CA SER A 7 -0.56 -7.02 -6.21
C SER A 7 -1.43 -7.32 -7.44
N SER A 8 -2.10 -8.48 -7.45
CA SER A 8 -3.08 -8.87 -8.47
C SER A 8 -4.48 -8.34 -8.19
N CYS A 9 -4.67 -7.57 -7.12
CA CYS A 9 -5.96 -7.00 -6.77
C CYS A 9 -6.36 -5.88 -7.75
N PRO A 10 -7.63 -5.80 -8.17
CA PRO A 10 -8.18 -4.71 -8.98
C PRO A 10 -7.78 -3.30 -8.49
N GLN A 11 -7.57 -3.14 -7.18
CA GLN A 11 -7.16 -1.87 -6.56
C GLN A 11 -5.85 -1.31 -7.14
N ARG A 12 -4.83 -2.14 -7.38
CA ARG A 12 -3.54 -1.66 -7.92
C ARG A 12 -3.67 -1.28 -9.40
N MET A 13 -4.43 -2.05 -10.18
CA MET A 13 -4.73 -1.72 -11.57
C MET A 13 -5.50 -0.41 -11.69
N ILE A 14 -6.43 -0.13 -10.76
CA ILE A 14 -7.17 1.14 -10.70
C ILE A 14 -6.22 2.30 -10.38
N THR A 15 -5.33 2.15 -9.39
CA THR A 15 -4.30 3.15 -9.07
C THR A 15 -3.40 3.42 -10.27
N PHE A 16 -2.94 2.39 -10.99
CA PHE A 16 -2.08 2.57 -12.16
C PHE A 16 -2.81 3.18 -13.35
N LYS A 17 -4.05 2.77 -13.64
CA LYS A 17 -4.89 3.43 -14.65
C LYS A 17 -5.05 4.91 -14.33
N ARG A 18 -5.20 5.28 -13.05
CA ARG A 18 -5.26 6.67 -12.60
C ARG A 18 -3.94 7.40 -12.77
N ILE A 19 -2.79 6.78 -12.44
CA ILE A 19 -1.45 7.38 -12.65
C ILE A 19 -1.20 7.63 -14.14
N ILE A 20 -1.51 6.66 -15.00
CA ILE A 20 -1.34 6.77 -16.45
C ILE A 20 -2.28 7.83 -17.02
N LYS A 21 -3.56 7.85 -16.59
CA LYS A 21 -4.56 8.82 -17.06
C LYS A 21 -4.29 10.24 -16.57
N SER A 22 -3.76 10.41 -15.36
CA SER A 22 -3.42 11.73 -14.78
C SER A 22 -2.01 12.20 -15.14
N LYS A 23 -1.17 11.33 -15.72
CA LYS A 23 0.28 11.54 -15.92
C LYS A 23 0.99 12.03 -14.66
N SER A 24 0.49 11.65 -13.48
CA SER A 24 1.00 12.08 -12.19
C SER A 24 0.86 10.95 -11.17
N THR A 25 1.85 10.79 -10.30
CA THR A 25 1.79 9.83 -9.19
C THR A 25 0.92 10.33 -8.02
N GLU A 26 0.33 11.52 -8.13
CA GLU A 26 -0.47 12.17 -7.08
C GLU A 26 0.22 12.06 -5.69
N GLN A 27 -0.46 11.53 -4.68
CA GLN A 27 0.06 11.30 -3.33
C GLN A 27 0.60 9.87 -3.11
N PHE A 28 0.66 9.03 -4.16
CA PHE A 28 1.08 7.64 -4.02
C PHE A 28 2.61 7.53 -3.79
N SER A 29 3.01 6.78 -2.76
CA SER A 29 4.41 6.52 -2.46
C SER A 29 4.94 5.36 -3.30
N GLY A 30 6.08 5.56 -3.97
CA GLY A 30 6.75 4.50 -4.74
C GLY A 30 7.52 3.49 -3.87
N VAL A 31 7.72 3.79 -2.59
CA VAL A 31 8.53 3.00 -1.65
C VAL A 31 8.04 1.56 -1.50
N PRO A 32 6.73 1.29 -1.32
CA PRO A 32 6.24 -0.08 -1.16
C PRO A 32 6.57 -0.98 -2.37
N TYR A 33 6.54 -0.46 -3.60
CA TYR A 33 6.87 -1.25 -4.80
C TYR A 33 8.34 -1.66 -4.80
N VAL A 34 9.25 -0.72 -4.52
CA VAL A 34 10.69 -0.99 -4.48
C VAL A 34 11.06 -1.96 -3.34
N MET A 35 10.43 -1.82 -2.17
CA MET A 35 10.64 -2.76 -1.06
C MET A 35 10.06 -4.15 -1.36
N THR A 36 8.91 -4.22 -2.03
CA THR A 36 8.31 -5.50 -2.47
C THR A 36 9.19 -6.17 -3.51
N LEU A 37 9.80 -5.40 -4.42
CA LEU A 37 10.76 -5.90 -5.38
C LEU A 37 11.96 -6.56 -4.68
N LEU A 38 12.58 -5.90 -3.70
CA LEU A 38 13.70 -6.49 -2.94
C LEU A 38 13.30 -7.83 -2.31
N ASN A 39 12.15 -7.87 -1.65
CA ASN A 39 11.66 -9.09 -1.03
C ASN A 39 11.41 -10.21 -2.05
N CYS A 40 10.84 -9.87 -3.21
CA CYS A 40 10.62 -10.83 -4.29
C CYS A 40 11.95 -11.35 -4.84
N LEU A 41 12.95 -10.49 -5.07
CA LEU A 41 14.27 -10.88 -5.55
C LEU A 41 14.99 -11.81 -4.55
N LEU A 42 15.01 -11.46 -3.27
CA LEU A 42 15.62 -12.28 -2.21
C LEU A 42 14.91 -13.63 -2.06
N SER A 43 13.58 -13.64 -2.05
CA SER A 43 12.79 -14.87 -1.96
C SER A 43 12.96 -15.76 -3.20
N ALA A 44 13.02 -15.15 -4.38
CA ALA A 44 13.25 -15.86 -5.62
C ALA A 44 14.64 -16.52 -5.63
N TRP A 45 15.67 -15.78 -5.21
CA TRP A 45 17.03 -16.27 -5.09
C TRP A 45 17.14 -17.44 -4.10
N TYR A 46 16.48 -17.33 -2.95
CA TYR A 46 16.40 -18.41 -1.97
C TYR A 46 15.77 -19.69 -2.54
N GLY A 47 14.74 -19.54 -3.38
CA GLY A 47 14.03 -20.66 -3.99
C GLY A 47 14.77 -21.38 -5.12
N LEU A 48 15.90 -20.84 -5.60
CA LEU A 48 16.68 -21.48 -6.65
C LEU A 48 17.26 -22.81 -6.17
N SER A 49 17.23 -23.84 -7.02
CA SER A 49 17.61 -25.21 -6.64
C SER A 49 19.04 -25.35 -6.11
N PHE A 50 19.96 -24.46 -6.50
CA PHE A 50 21.32 -24.46 -5.98
C PHE A 50 21.42 -23.81 -4.58
N VAL A 51 20.48 -22.95 -4.18
CA VAL A 51 20.43 -22.34 -2.84
C VAL A 51 19.63 -23.21 -1.88
N SER A 52 18.39 -23.55 -2.25
CA SER A 52 17.54 -24.46 -1.49
C SER A 52 16.91 -25.52 -2.38
N LYS A 53 17.07 -26.78 -1.98
CA LYS A 53 16.51 -27.92 -2.69
C LYS A 53 14.97 -27.92 -2.58
N ASN A 54 14.29 -28.32 -3.64
CA ASN A 54 12.83 -28.52 -3.70
C ASN A 54 11.97 -27.26 -3.51
N ASN A 55 12.56 -26.06 -3.54
CA ASN A 55 11.85 -24.78 -3.34
C ASN A 55 11.58 -24.01 -4.64
N ILE A 56 11.59 -24.68 -5.80
CA ILE A 56 11.47 -24.01 -7.10
C ILE A 56 10.18 -23.21 -7.25
N LEU A 57 9.09 -23.63 -6.59
CA LEU A 57 7.81 -22.90 -6.55
C LEU A 57 7.96 -21.51 -5.90
N VAL A 58 8.83 -21.38 -4.90
CA VAL A 58 9.17 -20.09 -4.30
C VAL A 58 9.86 -19.20 -5.33
N SER A 59 10.78 -19.78 -6.09
CA SER A 59 11.50 -19.06 -7.16
C SER A 59 10.57 -18.58 -8.26
N THR A 60 9.68 -19.42 -8.76
CA THR A 60 8.81 -19.07 -9.90
C THR A 60 7.83 -17.96 -9.52
N ILE A 61 7.15 -18.08 -8.38
CA ILE A 61 6.12 -17.12 -8.00
C ILE A 61 6.74 -15.77 -7.58
N ASN A 62 7.85 -15.78 -6.82
CA ASN A 62 8.52 -14.53 -6.48
C ASN A 62 9.28 -13.93 -7.68
N GLY A 63 9.78 -14.75 -8.61
CA GLY A 63 10.37 -14.28 -9.86
C GLY A 63 9.36 -13.54 -10.73
N THR A 64 8.17 -14.12 -10.93
CA THR A 64 7.05 -13.44 -11.60
C THR A 64 6.67 -12.16 -10.87
N GLY A 65 6.65 -12.21 -9.53
CA GLY A 65 6.41 -11.03 -8.70
C GLY A 65 7.44 -9.92 -8.89
N ALA A 66 8.73 -10.27 -8.96
CA ALA A 66 9.80 -9.32 -9.22
C ALA A 66 9.66 -8.67 -10.60
N ALA A 67 9.24 -9.43 -11.63
CA ALA A 67 8.99 -8.89 -12.96
C ALA A 67 7.82 -7.87 -12.94
N ILE A 68 6.71 -8.20 -12.28
CA ILE A 68 5.55 -7.31 -12.13
C ILE A 68 5.93 -6.04 -11.35
N GLU A 69 6.60 -6.17 -10.21
CA GLU A 69 7.03 -5.02 -9.41
C GLU A 69 8.06 -4.15 -10.15
N SER A 70 8.92 -4.75 -10.97
CA SER A 70 9.85 -4.00 -11.83
C SER A 70 9.10 -3.14 -12.84
N ILE A 71 8.07 -3.67 -13.50
CA ILE A 71 7.21 -2.90 -14.41
C ILE A 71 6.58 -1.72 -13.67
N TYR A 72 6.05 -1.95 -12.46
CA TYR A 72 5.45 -0.88 -11.65
C TYR A 72 6.45 0.20 -11.25
N VAL A 73 7.66 -0.18 -10.84
CA VAL A 73 8.74 0.77 -10.51
C VAL A 73 9.16 1.58 -11.73
N ILE A 74 9.29 0.94 -12.91
CA ILE A 74 9.65 1.63 -14.16
C ILE A 74 8.57 2.66 -14.51
N ILE A 75 7.30 2.28 -14.50
CA ILE A 75 6.18 3.20 -14.76
C ILE A 75 6.22 4.36 -13.75
N PHE A 76 6.43 4.09 -12.46
CA PHE A 76 6.52 5.14 -11.44
C PHE A 76 7.68 6.12 -11.74
N ILE A 77 8.86 5.62 -12.09
CA ILE A 77 10.03 6.45 -12.43
C ILE A 77 9.78 7.32 -13.68
N ILE A 78 9.00 6.82 -14.64
CA ILE A 78 8.66 7.58 -15.87
C ILE A 78 7.72 8.75 -15.54
N TYR A 79 6.68 8.52 -14.74
CA TYR A 79 5.61 9.50 -14.53
C TYR A 79 5.73 10.33 -13.23
N ALA A 80 6.64 9.99 -12.32
CA ALA A 80 6.78 10.70 -11.05
C ALA A 80 7.39 12.11 -11.20
N PRO A 81 6.97 13.09 -10.38
CA PRO A 81 7.63 14.41 -10.28
C PRO A 81 9.12 14.28 -9.92
N LYS A 82 9.97 15.21 -10.42
CA LYS A 82 11.44 15.16 -10.30
C LYS A 82 11.96 14.79 -8.90
N LYS A 83 11.43 15.41 -7.84
CA LYS A 83 11.84 15.14 -6.44
C LYS A 83 11.54 13.70 -6.01
N GLN A 84 10.34 13.21 -6.33
CA GLN A 84 9.89 11.87 -5.96
C GLN A 84 10.58 10.80 -6.82
N LYS A 85 10.80 11.09 -8.10
CA LYS A 85 11.58 10.27 -9.03
C LYS A 85 12.99 10.03 -8.53
N ALA A 86 13.72 11.08 -8.13
CA ALA A 86 15.08 10.94 -7.61
C ALA A 86 15.14 10.06 -6.35
N LYS A 87 14.20 10.23 -5.42
CA LYS A 87 14.09 9.40 -4.22
C LYS A 87 13.87 7.92 -4.57
N ILE A 88 12.93 7.63 -5.46
CA ILE A 88 12.62 6.24 -5.85
C ILE A 88 13.75 5.63 -6.68
N LEU A 89 14.41 6.39 -7.54
CA LEU A 89 15.58 5.92 -8.29
C LEU A 89 16.75 5.60 -7.35
N GLY A 90 17.02 6.45 -6.36
CA GLY A 90 18.00 6.18 -5.31
C GLY A 90 17.68 4.93 -4.50
N LEU A 91 16.41 4.75 -4.12
CA LEU A 91 15.98 3.54 -3.41
C LEU A 91 16.07 2.28 -4.28
N PHE A 92 15.73 2.39 -5.57
CA PHE A 92 15.80 1.27 -6.52
C PHE A 92 17.24 0.82 -6.76
N THR A 93 18.16 1.76 -6.99
CA THR A 93 19.60 1.47 -7.12
C THR A 93 20.19 0.88 -5.85
N PHE A 94 19.78 1.37 -4.67
CA PHE A 94 20.15 0.76 -3.38
C PHE A 94 19.67 -0.69 -3.27
N VAL A 95 18.39 -0.96 -3.58
CA VAL A 95 17.82 -2.31 -3.54
C VAL A 95 18.54 -3.27 -4.48
N LEU A 96 18.84 -2.84 -5.72
CA LEU A 96 19.61 -3.67 -6.66
C LEU A 96 21.02 -3.95 -6.14
N THR A 97 21.67 -2.95 -5.54
CA THR A 97 23.00 -3.11 -4.94
C THR A 97 22.98 -4.14 -3.80
N VAL A 98 22.00 -4.04 -2.89
CA VAL A 98 21.82 -5.01 -1.80
C VAL A 98 21.58 -6.42 -2.35
N PHE A 99 20.70 -6.56 -3.33
CA PHE A 99 20.43 -7.85 -3.95
C PHE A 99 21.67 -8.43 -4.62
N SER A 100 22.38 -7.64 -5.42
CA SER A 100 23.62 -8.06 -6.09
C SER A 100 24.69 -8.47 -5.08
N ALA A 101 24.84 -7.77 -3.96
CA ALA A 101 25.78 -8.13 -2.91
C ALA A 101 25.42 -9.48 -2.26
N VAL A 102 24.14 -9.71 -1.94
CA VAL A 102 23.66 -11.00 -1.42
C VAL A 102 23.90 -12.12 -2.43
N ALA A 103 23.60 -11.89 -3.70
CA ALA A 103 23.80 -12.86 -4.78
C ALA A 103 25.29 -13.21 -4.95
N PHE A 104 26.16 -12.20 -4.93
CA PHE A 104 27.60 -12.37 -5.06
C PHE A 104 28.19 -13.17 -3.89
N ILE A 105 27.89 -12.79 -2.63
CA ILE A 105 28.35 -13.50 -1.44
C ILE A 105 27.83 -14.95 -1.45
N SER A 106 26.56 -15.13 -1.82
CA SER A 106 25.92 -16.44 -1.95
C SER A 106 26.65 -17.35 -2.94
N LEU A 107 27.06 -16.83 -4.10
CA LEU A 107 27.69 -17.64 -5.16
C LEU A 107 29.18 -17.91 -4.91
N PHE A 108 29.93 -16.89 -4.50
CA PHE A 108 31.39 -16.93 -4.52
C PHE A 108 32.02 -17.16 -3.15
N VAL A 109 31.32 -16.83 -2.06
CA VAL A 109 31.87 -16.93 -0.70
C VAL A 109 31.30 -18.14 0.03
N LEU A 110 29.98 -18.37 -0.08
CA LEU A 110 29.28 -19.37 0.71
C LEU A 110 28.96 -20.64 -0.10
N HIS A 111 29.08 -21.79 0.56
CA HIS A 111 28.85 -23.10 -0.05
C HIS A 111 27.87 -23.93 0.78
N GLY A 112 27.14 -24.83 0.10
CA GLY A 112 26.23 -25.80 0.73
C GLY A 112 25.25 -25.16 1.72
N ASN A 113 25.26 -25.65 2.97
CA ASN A 113 24.33 -25.21 4.00
C ASN A 113 24.53 -23.73 4.42
N GLY A 114 25.76 -23.21 4.41
CA GLY A 114 26.03 -21.82 4.76
C GLY A 114 25.33 -20.84 3.80
N ARG A 115 25.32 -21.18 2.51
CA ARG A 115 24.60 -20.43 1.47
C ARG A 115 23.08 -20.43 1.73
N LYS A 116 22.51 -21.60 2.04
CA LYS A 116 21.09 -21.74 2.36
C LYS A 116 20.69 -20.88 3.57
N LEU A 117 21.46 -20.96 4.67
CA LEU A 117 21.20 -20.20 5.89
C LEU A 117 21.27 -18.69 5.64
N PHE A 118 22.32 -18.22 4.94
CA PHE A 118 22.50 -16.80 4.65
C PHE A 118 21.36 -16.23 3.79
N CYS A 119 21.04 -16.87 2.67
CA CYS A 119 19.96 -16.42 1.80
C CYS A 119 18.58 -16.56 2.46
N GLY A 120 18.36 -17.63 3.22
CA GLY A 120 17.12 -17.86 3.96
C GLY A 120 16.88 -16.78 5.01
N LEU A 121 17.88 -16.47 5.83
CA LEU A 121 17.79 -15.39 6.83
C LEU A 121 17.51 -14.04 6.18
N ALA A 122 18.21 -13.70 5.10
CA ALA A 122 17.97 -12.45 4.37
C ALA A 122 16.51 -12.37 3.87
N ALA A 123 16.01 -13.42 3.20
CA ALA A 123 14.64 -13.46 2.72
C ALA A 123 13.60 -13.39 3.84
N THR A 124 13.81 -14.12 4.94
CA THR A 124 12.90 -14.14 6.10
C THR A 124 12.86 -12.79 6.81
N ILE A 125 14.00 -12.16 7.10
CA ILE A 125 14.07 -10.86 7.80
C ILE A 125 13.31 -9.80 6.98
N PHE A 126 13.60 -9.70 5.69
CA PHE A 126 12.91 -8.74 4.82
C PHE A 126 11.42 -9.02 4.73
N SER A 127 11.01 -10.29 4.62
CA SER A 127 9.59 -10.67 4.62
C SER A 127 8.87 -10.23 5.90
N ILE A 128 9.51 -10.41 7.06
CA ILE A 128 8.93 -9.99 8.35
C ILE A 128 8.78 -8.48 8.42
N ILE A 129 9.80 -7.72 8.01
CA ILE A 129 9.75 -6.24 7.99
C ILE A 129 8.57 -5.74 7.13
N MET A 130 8.29 -6.40 6.00
CA MET A 130 7.18 -6.03 5.14
C MET A 130 5.80 -6.13 5.80
N TYR A 131 5.65 -6.94 6.85
CA TYR A 131 4.39 -7.02 7.59
C TYR A 131 4.08 -5.74 8.38
N ALA A 132 5.02 -4.80 8.53
CA ALA A 132 4.74 -3.49 9.11
C ALA A 132 3.57 -2.77 8.40
N SER A 133 3.44 -2.92 7.08
CA SER A 133 2.35 -2.32 6.31
C SER A 133 0.97 -2.85 6.71
N PRO A 134 0.68 -4.17 6.65
CA PRO A 134 -0.62 -4.69 7.10
C PRO A 134 -0.89 -4.40 8.58
N LEU A 135 0.13 -4.40 9.46
CA LEU A 135 -0.03 -3.97 10.85
C LEU A 135 -0.52 -2.52 10.96
N SER A 136 0.04 -1.61 10.15
CA SER A 136 -0.38 -0.21 10.12
C SER A 136 -1.85 -0.06 9.69
N ILE A 137 -2.30 -0.84 8.70
CA ILE A 137 -3.71 -0.83 8.28
C ILE A 137 -4.62 -1.37 9.38
N MET A 138 -4.23 -2.42 10.09
CA MET A 138 -4.99 -2.93 11.23
C MET A 138 -5.13 -1.89 12.34
N ARG A 139 -4.04 -1.18 12.67
CA ARG A 139 -4.08 -0.05 13.62
C ARG A 139 -5.03 1.05 13.14
N LEU A 140 -5.03 1.36 11.84
CA LEU A 140 -5.94 2.33 11.24
C LEU A 140 -7.40 1.89 11.42
N VAL A 141 -7.74 0.64 11.11
CA VAL A 141 -9.10 0.08 11.27
C VAL A 141 -9.57 0.18 12.73
N ILE A 142 -8.70 -0.13 13.70
CA ILE A 142 -9.03 -0.04 15.12
C ILE A 142 -9.29 1.41 15.54
N LYS A 143 -8.49 2.36 15.04
CA LYS A 143 -8.59 3.79 15.36
C LYS A 143 -9.81 4.44 14.70
N THR A 144 -10.05 4.15 13.42
CA THR A 144 -11.15 4.75 12.64
C THR A 144 -12.46 4.00 12.80
N LYS A 145 -12.44 2.80 13.41
CA LYS A 145 -13.59 1.91 13.54
C LYS A 145 -14.25 1.56 12.20
N SER A 146 -13.49 1.69 11.11
CA SER A 146 -13.96 1.49 9.72
C SER A 146 -13.03 0.55 8.96
N VAL A 147 -13.64 -0.34 8.18
CA VAL A 147 -12.96 -1.35 7.34
C VAL A 147 -12.75 -0.89 5.90
N GLU A 148 -12.88 0.40 5.61
CA GLU A 148 -12.78 0.96 4.26
C GLU A 148 -11.44 0.64 3.57
N PHE A 149 -10.34 0.65 4.33
CA PHE A 149 -9.00 0.34 3.83
C PHE A 149 -8.65 -1.16 3.88
N MET A 150 -9.58 -2.01 4.30
CA MET A 150 -9.40 -3.46 4.46
C MET A 150 -10.61 -4.23 3.92
N PRO A 151 -10.72 -4.40 2.59
CA PRO A 151 -11.83 -5.14 2.01
C PRO A 151 -11.70 -6.64 2.31
N PHE A 152 -12.82 -7.29 2.60
CA PHE A 152 -12.89 -8.69 3.02
C PHE A 152 -12.09 -9.66 2.15
N PHE A 153 -12.32 -9.61 0.84
CA PHE A 153 -11.68 -10.56 -0.10
C PHE A 153 -10.15 -10.41 -0.11
N LEU A 154 -9.61 -9.20 0.07
CA LEU A 154 -8.17 -9.02 0.19
C LEU A 154 -7.62 -9.74 1.43
N SER A 155 -8.26 -9.55 2.59
CA SER A 155 -7.86 -10.22 3.83
C SER A 155 -7.98 -11.75 3.72
N LEU A 156 -9.06 -12.24 3.11
CA LEU A 156 -9.29 -13.67 2.90
C LEU A 156 -8.21 -14.30 2.01
N PHE A 157 -7.90 -13.69 0.86
CA PHE A 157 -6.87 -14.22 -0.03
C PHE A 157 -5.47 -14.13 0.57
N VAL A 158 -5.17 -13.07 1.34
CA VAL A 158 -3.93 -12.95 2.10
C VAL A 158 -3.81 -14.07 3.13
N PHE A 159 -4.87 -14.35 3.87
CA PHE A 159 -4.93 -15.46 4.83
C PHE A 159 -4.74 -16.82 4.16
N LEU A 160 -5.52 -17.13 3.13
CA LEU A 160 -5.42 -18.41 2.42
C LEU A 160 -4.02 -18.60 1.81
N CYS A 161 -3.49 -17.58 1.15
CA CYS A 161 -2.15 -17.61 0.59
C CYS A 161 -1.09 -17.83 1.68
N GLY A 162 -1.17 -17.07 2.78
CA GLY A 162 -0.26 -17.23 3.92
C GLY A 162 -0.30 -18.65 4.51
N THR A 163 -1.51 -19.20 4.70
CA THR A 163 -1.71 -20.56 5.21
C THR A 163 -1.15 -21.61 4.26
N SER A 164 -1.40 -21.51 2.95
CA SER A 164 -0.85 -22.44 1.96
C SER A 164 0.69 -22.45 1.98
N TRP A 165 1.32 -21.29 2.04
CA TRP A 165 2.79 -21.20 2.12
C TRP A 165 3.35 -21.65 3.45
N PHE A 166 2.62 -21.42 4.54
CA PHE A 166 2.99 -21.93 5.85
C PHE A 166 3.00 -23.46 5.86
N ILE A 167 1.93 -24.09 5.36
CA ILE A 167 1.83 -25.54 5.22
C ILE A 167 2.93 -26.06 4.29
N TYR A 168 3.16 -25.40 3.14
CA TYR A 168 4.25 -25.77 2.23
C TYR A 168 5.62 -25.75 2.92
N GLY A 169 5.91 -24.71 3.71
CA GLY A 169 7.15 -24.63 4.49
C GLY A 169 7.26 -25.73 5.55
N LEU A 170 6.17 -26.07 6.23
CA LEU A 170 6.15 -27.17 7.20
C LEU A 170 6.37 -28.55 6.54
N LEU A 171 5.69 -28.82 5.43
CA LEU A 171 5.84 -30.08 4.67
C LEU A 171 7.25 -30.22 4.08
N GLY A 172 7.85 -29.11 3.65
CA GLY A 172 9.23 -29.08 3.16
C GLY A 172 10.30 -29.09 4.26
N GLY A 173 9.92 -29.04 5.54
CA GLY A 173 10.85 -28.88 6.66
C GLY A 173 11.69 -27.60 6.59
N ASP A 174 11.13 -26.54 5.99
CA ASP A 174 11.83 -25.29 5.70
C ASP A 174 11.33 -24.14 6.57
N ALA A 175 12.04 -23.89 7.66
CA ALA A 175 11.75 -22.81 8.59
C ALA A 175 11.79 -21.41 7.96
N PHE A 176 12.63 -21.20 6.93
CA PHE A 176 12.76 -19.89 6.28
C PHE A 176 11.52 -19.51 5.47
N ILE A 177 10.74 -20.52 5.04
CA ILE A 177 9.44 -20.34 4.39
C ILE A 177 8.34 -20.36 5.44
N ALA A 178 8.37 -21.31 6.38
CA ALA A 178 7.32 -21.48 7.37
C ALA A 178 7.19 -20.24 8.28
N ILE A 179 8.28 -19.76 8.88
CA ILE A 179 8.24 -18.67 9.87
C ILE A 179 7.55 -17.40 9.31
N PRO A 180 8.02 -16.78 8.21
CA PRO A 180 7.42 -15.54 7.72
C PRO A 180 5.98 -15.77 7.27
N ASN A 181 5.66 -16.88 6.61
CA ASN A 181 4.29 -17.15 6.17
C ASN A 181 3.35 -17.50 7.33
N GLY A 182 3.86 -18.05 8.43
CA GLY A 182 3.14 -18.21 9.69
C GLY A 182 2.74 -16.87 10.30
N PHE A 183 3.66 -15.89 10.35
CA PHE A 183 3.32 -14.51 10.70
C PHE A 183 2.26 -13.94 9.75
N GLY A 184 2.41 -14.15 8.45
CA GLY A 184 1.43 -13.73 7.45
C GLY A 184 0.04 -14.34 7.66
N CYS A 185 -0.03 -15.63 8.00
CA CYS A 185 -1.26 -16.33 8.35
C CYS A 185 -1.91 -15.71 9.59
N GLY A 186 -1.15 -15.56 10.68
CA GLY A 186 -1.66 -14.95 11.91
C GLY A 186 -2.19 -13.52 11.70
N LEU A 187 -1.49 -12.72 10.90
CA LEU A 187 -1.95 -11.39 10.53
C LEU A 187 -3.21 -11.45 9.66
N GLY A 188 -3.28 -12.33 8.66
CA GLY A 188 -4.48 -12.55 7.85
C GLY A 188 -5.70 -12.93 8.70
N THR A 189 -5.52 -13.81 9.68
CA THR A 189 -6.57 -14.17 10.65
C THR A 189 -7.03 -12.94 11.43
N MET A 190 -6.10 -12.15 11.96
CA MET A 190 -6.45 -10.92 12.69
C MET A 190 -7.16 -9.89 11.80
N GLN A 191 -6.76 -9.76 10.53
CA GLN A 191 -7.45 -8.91 9.56
C GLN A 191 -8.90 -9.35 9.34
N LEU A 192 -9.15 -10.65 9.21
CA LEU A 192 -10.50 -11.20 9.09
C LEU A 192 -11.34 -10.94 10.34
N ILE A 193 -10.78 -11.17 11.53
CA ILE A 193 -11.45 -10.89 12.82
C ILE A 193 -11.84 -9.42 12.91
N LEU A 194 -10.89 -8.50 12.67
CA LEU A 194 -11.14 -7.06 12.70
C LEU A 194 -12.20 -6.65 11.68
N TYR A 195 -12.20 -7.26 10.49
CA TYR A 195 -13.23 -7.01 9.49
C TYR A 195 -14.63 -7.34 10.03
N PHE A 196 -14.82 -8.52 10.63
CA PHE A 196 -16.13 -8.93 11.16
C PHE A 196 -16.58 -8.08 12.36
N ILE A 197 -15.66 -7.63 13.20
CA ILE A 197 -15.98 -6.75 14.34
C ILE A 197 -16.43 -5.36 13.85
N TYR A 198 -15.72 -4.76 12.89
CA TYR A 198 -15.93 -3.37 12.50
C TYR A 198 -16.83 -3.17 11.27
N ARG A 199 -17.17 -4.22 10.50
CA ARG A 199 -18.05 -4.10 9.31
C ARG A 199 -19.44 -3.55 9.64
N ASN A 200 -19.96 -3.82 10.84
CA ASN A 200 -21.31 -3.41 11.25
C ASN A 200 -21.33 -2.07 12.00
N ASN A 201 -20.17 -1.47 12.31
CA ASN A 201 -20.11 -0.17 12.99
C ASN A 201 -20.44 1.02 12.08
N LYS A 202 -20.69 0.79 10.78
CA LYS A 202 -21.18 1.80 9.84
C LYS A 202 -22.62 2.29 10.15
N GLY A 203 -23.32 1.70 11.12
CA GLY A 203 -24.72 2.04 11.44
C GLY A 203 -24.98 2.87 12.70
N SER A 204 -23.96 3.26 13.49
CA SER A 204 -24.23 3.89 14.81
C SER A 204 -23.37 5.10 15.16
N SER A 205 -22.65 5.67 14.19
CA SER A 205 -22.00 6.97 14.40
C SER A 205 -21.82 7.68 13.06
N SER A 206 -22.85 8.44 12.69
CA SER A 206 -22.58 9.70 12.00
C SER A 206 -21.98 10.61 13.08
N PRO A 207 -20.68 10.98 13.05
CA PRO A 207 -20.33 12.24 13.64
C PRO A 207 -20.91 13.27 12.68
N GLU A 208 -22.06 13.84 13.07
CA GLU A 208 -22.35 15.22 12.71
C GLU A 208 -21.03 15.99 12.81
N MET A 209 -20.62 16.58 11.70
CA MET A 209 -19.62 17.61 11.72
C MET A 209 -20.22 18.77 12.52
N LYS A 210 -20.11 18.70 13.85
CA LYS A 210 -20.33 19.82 14.75
C LYS A 210 -19.36 20.91 14.32
N LYS A 211 -19.86 21.89 13.58
CA LYS A 211 -19.25 23.23 13.53
C LYS A 211 -19.13 23.68 14.98
N SER A 212 -17.90 23.74 15.49
CA SER A 212 -17.63 24.37 16.78
C SER A 212 -17.79 25.89 16.62
N PRO A 213 -18.53 26.56 17.53
CA PRO A 213 -18.64 28.01 17.59
C PRO A 213 -17.61 28.63 18.55
N GLY A 214 -17.19 29.87 18.26
CA GLY A 214 -16.47 30.79 19.16
C GLY A 214 -14.98 30.96 18.84
N ASN A 215 -14.35 32.15 18.85
CA ASN A 215 -14.78 33.47 19.32
C ASN A 215 -13.88 34.55 18.68
N GLY A 216 -14.47 35.73 18.44
CA GLY A 216 -13.76 36.93 17.98
C GLY A 216 -14.75 38.08 17.87
N SER A 217 -15.22 38.54 19.02
CA SER A 217 -16.12 39.68 19.20
C SER A 217 -15.47 40.97 18.70
N ILE A 218 -16.10 41.63 17.72
CA ILE A 218 -16.19 43.09 17.67
C ILE A 218 -17.62 43.42 17.22
N GLU A 219 -18.40 43.99 18.13
CA GLU A 219 -19.66 44.67 17.85
C GLU A 219 -19.41 45.84 16.91
N ILE A 220 -20.26 46.02 15.89
CA ILE A 220 -20.98 47.28 15.65
C ILE A 220 -22.37 46.92 15.09
N ASN A 221 -23.40 47.34 15.82
CA ASN A 221 -24.82 47.28 15.45
C ASN A 221 -25.18 48.30 14.36
N GLY A 222 -26.22 47.99 13.58
CA GLY A 222 -26.93 48.95 12.71
C GLY A 222 -27.46 48.25 11.46
N ALA A 223 -28.55 47.49 11.56
CA ALA A 223 -29.92 47.95 11.23
C ALA A 223 -30.09 48.33 9.73
N ASP A 224 -30.59 47.38 8.93
CA ASP A 224 -31.90 47.46 8.26
C ASP A 224 -32.04 46.45 7.10
N LYS A 225 -33.22 45.83 7.03
CA LYS A 225 -33.76 45.01 5.92
C LYS A 225 -34.91 45.83 5.28
N PRO A 226 -35.53 45.43 4.16
CA PRO A 226 -35.06 44.69 2.98
C PRO A 226 -35.60 45.27 1.64
N HIS A 227 -35.26 44.61 0.52
CA HIS A 227 -36.03 44.48 -0.74
C HIS A 227 -36.54 45.74 -1.48
N GLN A 228 -36.13 45.90 -2.74
CA GLN A 228 -37.03 46.37 -3.79
C GLN A 228 -36.87 45.58 -5.09
N GLU A 229 -37.96 44.94 -5.50
CA GLU A 229 -38.26 44.57 -6.88
C GLU A 229 -39.70 45.05 -7.14
N LYS A 230 -39.89 46.01 -8.06
CA LYS A 230 -41.01 46.06 -9.02
C LYS A 230 -41.01 47.29 -9.95
N GLN A 231 -40.93 46.95 -11.24
CA GLN A 231 -41.51 47.52 -12.46
C GLN A 231 -42.42 48.78 -12.44
N ALA A 232 -42.11 49.65 -13.41
CA ALA A 232 -42.93 50.18 -14.51
C ALA A 232 -43.92 51.37 -14.34
N ASN A 233 -43.67 52.40 -15.17
CA ASN A 233 -44.57 53.05 -16.15
C ASN A 233 -44.83 54.57 -15.97
N GLY A 234 -44.68 55.35 -17.07
CA GLY A 234 -45.51 56.54 -17.35
C GLY A 234 -44.86 57.95 -17.44
N LYS A 235 -44.65 58.43 -18.68
CA LYS A 235 -44.82 59.80 -19.27
C LYS A 235 -44.44 61.12 -18.50
N VAL A 236 -43.38 61.83 -18.98
CA VAL A 236 -43.32 63.18 -19.69
C VAL A 236 -44.11 64.41 -19.13
N PRO A 237 -43.68 65.70 -19.22
CA PRO A 237 -42.37 66.43 -19.11
C PRO A 237 -42.46 67.77 -18.27
N GLN A 238 -41.50 68.73 -18.47
CA GLN A 238 -41.40 70.17 -18.04
C GLN A 238 -40.63 70.45 -16.72
N ASP A 239 -39.79 71.48 -16.52
CA ASP A 239 -39.23 72.66 -17.24
C ASP A 239 -37.88 72.98 -16.52
N GLU A 240 -36.76 73.33 -17.19
CA GLU A 240 -36.17 74.68 -17.43
C GLU A 240 -35.77 75.56 -16.21
N GLN A 241 -34.57 76.18 -16.33
CA GLN A 241 -33.89 77.22 -15.50
C GLN A 241 -32.94 76.67 -14.40
N VAL A 242 -31.66 77.05 -14.27
CA VAL A 242 -30.81 78.18 -14.72
C VAL A 242 -29.40 77.67 -15.03
#